data_AF-A0AAV1XMC1-F1
#
_entry.id   AF-A0AAV1XMC1-F1
#
_cell.length_a   1.000
_cell.length_b   1.000
_cell.length_c   1.000
_cell.angle_alpha   90.00
_cell.angle_beta   90.00
_cell.angle_gamma   90.00
#
_symmetry.space_group_name_H-M   'P 1'
#
loop_
_entity.id
_entity.type
_entity.pdbx_description
1 polymer ?
#
loop_
_entity_poly.entity_id
_entity_poly.type
_entity_poly.pdbx_seq_one_letter_code
_entity_poly.pdbx_strand_id
1 'polypeptide(L)'
;MTCRRLGHVTLPTSSPVDDKITENEPEFCIDASCYGNVARFMNHSCEPNLFIQCVLSDHTDIKLARVMLFASKKIPPRQELTYDYGYQVDSVMGADGNIKKMYCHCGADLCRKRLY
;
A
#
# COMPACT_ATOMS: atom_id res chain seq x y z
N MET A 1 13.28 7.35 -0.95
CA MET A 1 12.49 6.12 -1.18
C MET A 1 13.46 5.06 -1.59
N THR A 2 13.41 3.90 -0.94
CA THR A 2 14.31 2.79 -1.25
C THR A 2 13.47 1.65 -1.81
N CYS A 3 13.70 1.29 -3.08
CA CYS A 3 13.17 0.06 -3.64
C CYS A 3 13.94 -1.11 -3.03
N ARG A 4 13.23 -2.08 -2.44
CA ARG A 4 13.81 -3.26 -1.81
C ARG A 4 13.13 -4.51 -2.34
N ARG A 5 13.85 -5.63 -2.35
CA ARG A 5 13.21 -6.95 -2.49
C ARG A 5 12.37 -7.23 -1.26
N LEU A 6 11.15 -7.73 -1.45
CA LEU A 6 10.19 -7.91 -0.37
C LEU A 6 10.74 -8.80 0.75
N GLY A 7 11.44 -9.89 0.40
CA GLY A 7 12.06 -10.81 1.37
C GLY A 7 13.18 -10.22 2.25
N HIS A 8 13.64 -9.00 1.98
CA HIS A 8 14.66 -8.29 2.77
C HIS A 8 14.07 -7.13 3.59
N VAL A 9 12.74 -6.98 3.62
CA VAL A 9 12.04 -5.99 4.43
C VAL A 9 11.57 -6.63 5.73
N THR A 10 11.83 -5.99 6.86
CA THR A 10 11.26 -6.38 8.15
C THR A 10 9.78 -5.99 8.18
N LEU A 11 8.93 -6.79 7.56
CA LEU A 11 7.48 -6.65 7.67
C LEU A 11 7.00 -7.26 9.00
N PRO A 12 5.85 -6.82 9.55
CA PRO A 12 5.25 -7.42 10.75
C PRO A 12 4.88 -8.91 10.61
N THR A 13 5.15 -9.54 9.45
CA THR A 13 4.55 -10.79 8.97
C THR A 13 5.55 -11.89 8.64
N SER A 14 6.80 -11.90 9.14
CA SER A 14 7.73 -12.99 8.81
C SER A 14 7.70 -14.14 9.83
N SER A 15 6.89 -15.16 9.55
CA SER A 15 7.24 -16.56 9.87
C SER A 15 8.28 -17.08 8.85
N PRO A 16 9.02 -18.18 9.12
CA PRO A 16 10.07 -18.67 8.22
C PRO A 16 9.48 -18.97 6.85
N VAL A 17 10.06 -18.34 5.81
CA VAL A 17 9.58 -18.45 4.44
C VAL A 17 9.98 -19.82 3.91
N ASP A 18 9.00 -20.69 3.71
CA ASP A 18 9.11 -21.87 2.86
C ASP A 18 9.25 -21.37 1.41
N ASP A 19 10.25 -21.85 0.66
CA ASP A 19 10.66 -21.41 -0.69
C ASP A 19 9.60 -21.71 -1.77
N LYS A 20 8.41 -21.12 -1.64
CA LYS A 20 7.37 -21.14 -2.67
C LYS A 20 6.93 -19.72 -2.94
N ILE A 21 7.68 -19.04 -3.79
CA ILE A 21 7.21 -17.81 -4.45
C ILE A 21 5.92 -18.18 -5.19
N THR A 22 4.78 -17.80 -4.64
CA THR A 22 3.52 -17.90 -5.37
C THR A 22 3.56 -16.84 -6.48
N GLU A 23 3.16 -17.20 -7.71
CA GLU A 23 3.28 -16.33 -8.89
C GLU A 23 2.57 -14.95 -8.77
N ASN A 24 1.80 -14.72 -7.70
CA ASN A 24 1.04 -13.50 -7.45
C ASN A 24 1.62 -12.56 -6.38
N GLU A 25 2.77 -12.86 -5.77
CA GLU A 25 3.39 -11.94 -4.80
C GLU A 25 4.36 -10.95 -5.45
N PRO A 26 4.34 -9.67 -5.04
CA PRO A 26 5.25 -8.68 -5.58
C PRO A 26 6.70 -8.95 -5.15
N GLU A 27 7.60 -9.08 -6.13
CA GLU A 27 9.04 -9.32 -5.88
C GLU A 27 9.72 -8.12 -5.20
N PHE A 28 9.26 -6.91 -5.52
CA PHE A 28 9.82 -5.64 -5.03
C PHE A 28 8.75 -4.79 -4.35
N CYS A 29 9.20 -3.96 -3.39
CA CYS A 29 8.37 -2.96 -2.75
C CYS A 29 9.12 -1.64 -2.58
N ILE A 30 8.36 -0.56 -2.42
CA ILE A 30 8.88 0.76 -2.06
C ILE A 30 8.78 0.91 -0.54
N ASP A 31 9.92 0.89 0.15
CA ASP A 31 9.99 1.19 1.58
C ASP A 31 10.29 2.69 1.78
N ALA A 32 9.30 3.39 2.32
CA ALA A 32 9.38 4.82 2.64
C ALA A 32 9.49 5.08 4.16
N SER A 33 9.81 4.07 4.97
CA SER A 33 9.85 4.19 6.43
C SER A 33 10.88 5.22 6.88
N CYS A 34 12.12 5.12 6.37
CA CYS A 34 13.22 6.03 6.69
C CYS A 34 13.46 7.11 5.63
N TYR A 35 13.26 6.79 4.35
CA TYR A 35 13.54 7.69 3.24
C TYR A 35 12.34 7.74 2.31
N GLY A 36 11.69 8.88 2.15
CA GLY A 36 10.57 9.03 1.22
C GLY A 36 10.19 10.47 0.93
N ASN A 37 9.29 10.64 -0.04
CA ASN A 37 8.70 11.95 -0.35
C ASN A 37 7.36 12.12 0.39
N VAL A 38 6.61 13.17 0.05
CA VAL A 38 5.31 13.50 0.64
C VAL A 38 4.27 12.37 0.54
N ALA A 39 4.39 11.45 -0.42
CA ALA A 39 3.40 10.42 -0.64
C ALA A 39 3.26 9.44 0.52
N ARG A 40 4.31 9.26 1.33
CA ARG A 40 4.27 8.40 2.53
C ARG A 40 3.27 8.86 3.60
N PHE A 41 2.80 10.11 3.52
CA PHE A 41 1.89 10.71 4.47
C PHE A 41 0.44 10.74 3.98
N MET A 42 0.18 10.33 2.73
CA MET A 42 -1.19 10.28 2.21
C MET A 42 -1.94 9.10 2.82
N ASN A 43 -3.10 9.39 3.42
CA ASN A 43 -3.88 8.40 4.15
C ASN A 43 -4.78 7.56 3.23
N HIS A 44 -5.33 6.50 3.83
CA HIS A 44 -6.38 5.71 3.21
C HIS A 44 -7.75 6.40 3.27
N SER A 45 -8.52 6.26 2.19
CA SER A 45 -9.98 6.42 2.23
C SER A 45 -10.68 5.30 1.47
N CYS A 46 -11.87 4.91 1.94
CA CYS A 46 -12.77 4.01 1.21
C CYS A 46 -13.46 4.72 0.02
N GLU A 47 -13.47 6.06 0.01
CA GLU A 47 -13.98 6.89 -1.08
C GLU A 47 -12.94 7.93 -1.54
N PRO A 48 -11.77 7.46 -2.03
CA PRO A 48 -10.59 8.30 -2.24
C PRO A 48 -10.76 9.34 -3.36
N ASN A 49 -9.86 10.32 -3.39
CA ASN A 49 -9.73 11.31 -4.48
C ASN A 49 -8.47 11.15 -5.32
N LEU A 50 -7.60 10.20 -4.96
CA LEU A 50 -6.46 9.76 -5.75
C LEU A 50 -6.59 8.28 -6.13
N PHE A 51 -5.92 7.91 -7.22
CA PHE A 51 -5.73 6.51 -7.60
C PHE A 51 -4.26 6.27 -7.98
N ILE A 52 -3.84 5.01 -7.87
CA ILE A 52 -2.49 4.57 -8.23
C ILE A 52 -2.43 4.22 -9.71
N GLN A 53 -1.39 4.70 -10.39
CA GLN A 53 -1.03 4.29 -11.74
C GLN A 53 0.45 3.87 -11.77
N CYS A 54 0.71 2.67 -12.30
CA CYS A 54 2.06 2.23 -12.60
C CYS A 54 2.53 2.86 -13.91
N VAL A 55 3.71 3.49 -13.88
CA VAL A 55 4.30 4.19 -15.02
C VAL A 55 5.71 3.65 -15.27
N LEU A 56 5.94 3.18 -16.50
CA LEU A 56 7.27 2.85 -16.99
C LEU A 56 7.92 4.10 -17.59
N SER A 57 9.21 4.27 -17.35
CA SER A 57 10.00 5.38 -17.88
C SER A 57 11.21 4.80 -18.62
N ASP A 58 12.33 4.62 -17.92
CA ASP A 58 13.63 4.37 -18.56
C ASP A 58 13.94 2.87 -18.71
N HIS A 59 13.03 2.01 -18.24
CA HIS A 59 13.09 0.56 -18.32
C HIS A 59 11.72 -0.04 -18.62
N THR A 60 11.71 -1.27 -19.10
CA THR A 60 10.50 -2.02 -19.49
C THR A 60 10.04 -3.04 -18.44
N ASP A 61 10.82 -3.24 -17.37
CA ASP A 61 10.45 -4.17 -16.30
C ASP A 61 9.29 -3.60 -15.46
N ILE A 62 8.11 -4.21 -15.61
CA ILE A 62 6.88 -3.84 -14.89
C ILE A 62 7.00 -4.03 -13.38
N LYS A 63 7.86 -4.95 -12.92
CA LYS A 63 8.07 -5.20 -11.48
C LYS A 63 8.74 -4.02 -10.78
N LEU A 64 9.41 -3.17 -11.54
CA LEU A 64 10.09 -1.96 -11.08
C LEU A 64 9.36 -0.68 -11.49
N ALA A 65 8.12 -0.78 -11.98
CA ALA A 65 7.35 0.37 -12.42
C ALA A 65 7.24 1.45 -11.33
N ARG A 66 7.27 2.71 -11.76
CA ARG A 66 7.10 3.85 -10.85
C ARG A 66 5.64 3.91 -10.42
N VAL A 67 5.41 3.89 -9.11
CA VAL A 67 4.08 4.09 -8.51
C VAL A 67 3.79 5.59 -8.46
N MET A 68 2.79 6.04 -9.20
CA MET A 68 2.35 7.43 -9.25
C MET A 68 0.92 7.58 -8.79
N LEU A 69 0.61 8.68 -8.12
CA LEU A 69 -0.73 9.01 -7.64
C LEU A 69 -1.32 10.12 -8.50
N PHE A 70 -2.49 9.88 -9.07
CA PHE A 70 -3.22 10.82 -9.92
C PHE A 70 -4.58 11.15 -9.31
N ALA A 71 -5.07 12.36 -9.54
CA ALA A 71 -6.41 12.76 -9.10
C ALA A 71 -7.48 12.01 -9.91
N SER A 72 -8.40 11.33 -9.21
CA SER A 72 -9.56 10.66 -9.84
C SER A 72 -10.75 11.61 -10.03
N LYS A 73 -10.77 12.73 -9.33
CA LYS A 73 -11.81 13.76 -9.37
C LYS A 73 -11.22 15.14 -9.10
N LYS A 74 -11.98 16.21 -9.36
CA LYS A 74 -11.58 17.57 -8.99
C LYS A 74 -11.46 17.67 -7.46
N ILE A 75 -10.35 18.22 -6.97
CA ILE A 75 -10.03 18.33 -5.55
C ILE A 75 -10.06 19.81 -5.14
N PRO A 76 -11.03 20.25 -4.33
CA PRO A 76 -11.05 21.62 -3.80
C PRO A 76 -9.85 21.89 -2.88
N PRO A 77 -9.45 23.15 -2.72
CA PRO A 77 -8.42 23.53 -1.76
C PRO A 77 -8.75 23.02 -0.35
N ARG A 78 -7.72 22.57 0.37
CA ARG A 78 -7.80 22.06 1.76
C ARG A 78 -8.56 20.73 1.93
N GLN A 79 -8.99 20.07 0.85
CA GLN A 79 -9.43 18.68 0.94
C GLN A 79 -8.22 17.76 1.12
N GLU A 80 -8.30 16.82 2.06
CA GLU A 80 -7.26 15.81 2.26
C GLU A 80 -7.08 14.93 1.00
N LEU A 81 -5.83 14.64 0.65
CA LEU A 81 -5.49 13.71 -0.43
C LEU A 81 -5.42 12.28 0.11
N THR A 82 -6.22 11.39 -0.47
CA THR A 82 -6.35 10.00 -0.03
C THR A 82 -6.45 9.03 -1.21
N TYR A 83 -5.97 7.81 -1.02
CA TYR A 83 -6.08 6.69 -1.98
C TYR A 83 -6.53 5.41 -1.27
N ASP A 84 -7.03 4.41 -2.01
CA ASP A 84 -7.31 3.10 -1.40
C ASP A 84 -6.00 2.31 -1.25
N TYR A 85 -5.70 1.87 -0.02
CA TYR A 85 -4.48 1.10 0.27
C TYR A 85 -4.56 -0.32 -0.32
N GLY A 86 -5.76 -0.80 -0.68
CA GLY A 86 -5.94 -2.08 -1.34
C GLY A 86 -5.80 -3.30 -0.43
N TYR A 87 -5.70 -3.11 0.88
CA TYR A 87 -5.73 -4.22 1.83
C TYR A 87 -7.09 -4.94 1.81
N GLN A 88 -7.02 -6.27 1.81
CA GLN A 88 -8.16 -7.14 2.03
C GLN A 88 -8.40 -7.26 3.53
N VAL A 89 -9.68 -7.31 3.93
CA VAL A 89 -10.03 -7.45 5.36
C VAL A 89 -9.55 -8.82 5.83
N ASP A 90 -8.96 -8.85 7.03
CA ASP A 90 -8.45 -10.05 7.69
C ASP A 90 -7.25 -10.71 6.97
N SER A 91 -6.56 -9.97 6.08
CA SER A 91 -5.39 -10.47 5.35
C SER A 91 -4.06 -10.36 6.10
N VAL A 92 -4.04 -9.72 7.27
CA VAL A 92 -2.81 -9.50 8.06
C VAL A 92 -2.82 -10.39 9.28
N MET A 93 -1.84 -11.28 9.38
CA MET A 93 -1.63 -12.16 10.53
C MET A 93 -0.63 -11.55 11.50
N GLY A 94 -0.94 -11.60 12.79
CA GLY A 94 -0.04 -11.26 13.88
C GLY A 94 0.98 -12.37 14.15
N ALA A 95 2.04 -12.03 14.89
CA ALA A 95 3.06 -13.01 15.30
C ALA A 95 2.51 -14.09 16.25
N ASP A 96 1.35 -13.85 16.86
CA ASP A 96 0.60 -14.79 17.68
C ASP A 96 -0.25 -15.77 16.86
N GLY A 97 -0.25 -15.65 15.53
CA GLY A 97 -1.05 -16.49 14.63
C GLY A 97 -2.52 -16.05 14.53
N ASN A 98 -2.90 -14.92 15.13
CA ASN A 98 -4.27 -14.39 15.02
C ASN A 98 -4.36 -13.31 13.93
N ILE A 99 -5.57 -13.10 13.40
CA ILE A 99 -5.83 -11.99 12.48
C ILE A 99 -5.63 -10.66 13.22
N LYS A 100 -4.68 -9.85 12.73
CA LYS A 100 -4.42 -8.52 13.25
C LYS A 100 -5.40 -7.54 12.64
N LYS A 101 -6.06 -6.77 13.51
CA LYS A 101 -7.13 -5.85 13.12
C LYS A 101 -6.69 -4.39 13.23
N MET A 102 -6.85 -3.62 12.16
CA MET A 102 -6.81 -2.15 12.17
C MET A 102 -8.14 -1.56 11.69
N TYR A 103 -8.69 -0.61 12.46
CA TYR A 103 -9.94 0.08 12.09
C TYR A 103 -9.68 1.24 11.13
N CYS A 104 -10.62 1.45 10.22
CA CYS A 104 -10.59 2.56 9.28
C CYS A 104 -11.40 3.74 9.83
N HIS A 105 -10.77 4.92 9.80
CA HIS A 105 -11.35 6.18 10.29
C HIS A 105 -11.44 7.26 9.18
N CYS A 106 -11.55 6.85 7.92
CA CYS A 106 -11.54 7.78 6.78
C CYS A 106 -12.75 8.73 6.68
N GLY A 107 -13.81 8.51 7.46
CA GLY A 107 -15.00 9.37 7.47
C GLY A 107 -15.96 9.20 6.28
N ALA A 108 -15.65 8.31 5.32
CA ALA A 108 -16.53 8.00 4.19
C ALA A 108 -17.88 7.40 4.63
N ASP A 109 -18.94 7.70 3.89
CA ASP A 109 -20.30 7.21 4.17
C ASP A 109 -20.34 5.68 4.01
N LEU A 110 -19.73 5.19 2.93
CA LEU A 110 -19.58 3.77 2.63
C LEU A 110 -18.24 3.20 3.15
N CYS A 111 -17.79 3.66 4.32
CA CYS A 111 -16.56 3.17 4.94
C CYS A 111 -16.65 1.68 5.32
N ARG A 112 -15.67 0.87 4.88
CA ARG A 112 -15.50 -0.56 5.19
C ARG A 112 -15.23 -0.85 6.66
N LYS A 113 -15.03 0.17 7.50
CA LYS A 113 -14.70 0.14 8.94
C LYS A 113 -13.37 -0.53 9.31
N ARG A 114 -12.75 -1.28 8.41
CA ARG A 114 -11.48 -2.00 8.61
C ARG A 114 -10.48 -1.57 7.53
N LEU A 115 -9.23 -1.36 7.92
CA LEU A 115 -8.13 -1.15 6.98
C LEU A 115 -7.59 -2.51 6.51
N TYR A 116 -7.29 -3.39 7.48
CA TYR A 116 -6.99 -4.81 7.34
C TYR A 116 -7.40 -5.54 8.62
#